data_AF-A0A972BVC3-F1
#
_entry.id   AF-A0A972BVC3-F1
#
_cell.length_a   1.000
_cell.length_b   1.000
_cell.length_c   1.000
_cell.angle_alpha   90.00
_cell.angle_beta   90.00
_cell.angle_gamma   90.00
#
_symmetry.space_group_name_H-M   'P 1'
#
loop_
_entity.id
_entity.type
_entity.pdbx_description
1 polymer ?
#
loop_
_entity_poly.entity_id
_entity_poly.type
_entity_poly.pdbx_seq_one_letter_code
_entity_poly.pdbx_strand_id
1 'polypeptide(L)'
;PNAMYLVPVTRDVPKTQSVARAVVEELIRGPEENSGLGRSIPEGTRLLGIKLKDGLLTVDFSPEISKNHWGGTAGEAITLGSIVHSLTALPGVDRVEILIAGQRGASIAGHVVLDQPSSGGELNLLPQF
;
A
#
# COMPACT_ATOMS: atom_id res chain seq x y z
N PRO A 1 5.54 -14.91 8.65
CA PRO A 1 5.39 -13.59 9.33
C PRO A 1 4.08 -13.55 10.13
N ASN A 2 4.16 -13.39 11.47
CA ASN A 2 3.00 -13.21 12.35
C ASN A 2 2.67 -11.70 12.48
N ALA A 3 2.47 -11.01 11.35
CA ALA A 3 2.12 -9.59 11.38
C ALA A 3 0.65 -9.46 11.76
N MET A 4 0.38 -9.17 13.05
CA MET A 4 -1.00 -9.01 13.55
C MET A 4 -1.52 -7.57 13.42
N TYR A 5 -0.64 -6.57 13.29
CA TYR A 5 -1.02 -5.14 13.31
C TYR A 5 -0.09 -4.28 12.44
N LEU A 6 -0.61 -3.16 11.92
CA LEU A 6 0.18 -2.11 11.27
C LEU A 6 0.71 -1.12 12.31
N VAL A 7 1.95 -0.67 12.11
CA VAL A 7 2.60 0.35 12.95
C VAL A 7 2.94 1.56 12.06
N PRO A 8 2.45 2.77 12.37
CA PRO A 8 2.80 3.97 11.61
C PRO A 8 4.27 4.33 11.84
N VAL A 9 4.98 4.65 10.75
CA VAL A 9 6.38 5.09 10.80
C VAL A 9 6.52 6.40 10.03
N THR A 10 7.10 7.42 10.67
CA THR A 10 7.46 8.67 10.01
C THR A 10 8.84 8.54 9.37
N ARG A 11 8.98 9.01 8.12
CA ARG A 11 10.25 9.01 7.38
C ARG A 11 10.51 10.35 6.75
N ASP A 12 11.77 10.77 6.81
CA ASP A 12 12.24 11.91 6.02
C ASP A 12 12.47 11.48 4.57
N VAL A 13 11.84 12.20 3.66
CA VAL A 13 12.00 11.99 2.21
C VAL A 13 12.58 13.26 1.57
N PRO A 14 13.46 13.14 0.56
CA PRO A 14 13.93 14.30 -0.19
C PRO A 14 12.76 15.11 -0.75
N LYS A 15 12.93 16.43 -0.82
CA LYS A 15 11.93 17.33 -1.39
C LYS A 15 11.59 16.90 -2.83
N THR A 16 10.33 16.62 -3.09
CA THR A 16 9.84 16.07 -4.36
C THR A 16 8.58 16.79 -4.82
N GLN A 17 8.33 16.78 -6.13
CA GLN A 17 7.07 17.26 -6.72
C GLN A 17 5.95 16.22 -6.59
N SER A 18 6.28 14.97 -6.25
CA SER A 18 5.30 13.89 -6.08
C SER A 18 5.51 13.17 -4.75
N VAL A 19 4.91 13.70 -3.69
CA VAL A 19 4.98 13.10 -2.33
C VAL A 19 4.36 11.70 -2.32
N ALA A 20 3.23 11.51 -3.01
CA ALA A 20 2.58 10.21 -3.11
C ALA A 20 3.48 9.14 -3.71
N ARG A 21 4.28 9.48 -4.74
CA ARG A 21 5.26 8.57 -5.33
C ARG A 21 6.32 8.17 -4.31
N ALA A 22 6.88 9.14 -3.60
CA ALA A 22 7.90 8.89 -2.58
C ALA A 22 7.37 7.98 -1.46
N VAL A 23 6.13 8.18 -1.01
CA VAL A 23 5.49 7.30 -0.01
C VAL A 23 5.43 5.85 -0.50
N VAL A 24 4.97 5.61 -1.73
CA VAL A 24 4.90 4.24 -2.29
C VAL A 24 6.29 3.63 -2.44
N GLU A 25 7.26 4.40 -2.93
CA GLU A 25 8.64 3.92 -3.08
C GLU A 25 9.27 3.56 -1.72
N GLU A 26 8.97 4.32 -0.67
CA GLU A 26 9.40 4.03 0.70
C GLU A 26 8.71 2.80 1.30
N LEU A 27 7.42 2.58 1.01
CA LEU A 27 6.72 1.34 1.38
C LEU A 27 7.31 0.11 0.68
N ILE A 28 7.63 0.23 -0.62
CA ILE A 28 8.30 -0.83 -1.40
C ILE A 28 9.71 -1.12 -0.85
N ARG A 29 10.46 -0.08 -0.49
CA ARG A 29 11.78 -0.21 0.14
C ARG A 29 11.70 -1.05 1.42
N GLY A 30 10.62 -0.88 2.18
CA GLY A 30 10.39 -1.57 3.44
C GLY A 30 11.00 -0.84 4.63
N PRO A 31 10.79 -1.37 5.85
CA PRO A 31 11.27 -0.74 7.08
C PRO A 31 12.80 -0.75 7.17
N GLU A 32 13.36 0.05 8.09
CA GLU A 32 14.81 0.06 8.33
C GLU A 32 15.30 -1.31 8.83
N GLU A 33 16.53 -1.66 8.44
CA GLU A 33 17.20 -2.84 8.97
C GLU A 33 17.31 -2.71 10.49
N ASN A 34 16.99 -3.80 11.22
CA ASN A 34 16.96 -3.87 12.68
C ASN A 34 15.86 -3.08 13.40
N SER A 35 14.87 -2.52 12.67
CA SER A 35 13.68 -1.91 13.29
C SER A 35 12.77 -2.91 14.02
N GLY A 36 12.93 -4.22 13.77
CA GLY A 36 12.03 -5.26 14.24
C GLY A 36 10.70 -5.34 13.48
N LEU A 37 10.49 -4.48 12.46
CA LEU A 37 9.29 -4.45 11.64
C LEU A 37 9.39 -5.37 10.43
N GLY A 38 8.26 -5.98 10.06
CA GLY A 38 8.12 -6.74 8.82
C GLY A 38 7.81 -5.84 7.63
N ARG A 39 8.14 -6.30 6.41
CA ARG A 39 7.69 -5.67 5.16
C ARG A 39 6.18 -5.81 5.02
N SER A 40 5.52 -4.73 4.59
CA SER A 40 4.11 -4.77 4.18
C SER A 40 3.93 -4.93 2.68
N ILE A 41 4.97 -4.69 1.87
CA ILE A 41 4.95 -4.89 0.42
C ILE A 41 5.90 -6.04 0.03
N PRO A 42 5.47 -6.99 -0.82
CA PRO A 42 6.34 -8.06 -1.31
C PRO A 42 7.60 -7.55 -2.01
N GLU A 43 8.70 -8.23 -1.76
CA GLU A 43 9.98 -7.91 -2.37
C GLU A 43 9.91 -8.06 -3.91
N GLY A 44 10.60 -7.18 -4.62
CA GLY A 44 10.59 -7.13 -6.09
C GLY A 44 9.39 -6.39 -6.69
N THR A 45 8.42 -5.95 -5.89
CA THR A 45 7.34 -5.05 -6.33
C THR A 45 7.91 -3.75 -6.87
N ARG A 46 7.40 -3.28 -8.01
CA ARG A 46 7.75 -1.99 -8.62
C ARG A 46 6.51 -1.12 -8.78
N LEU A 47 6.69 0.19 -8.63
CA LEU A 47 5.69 1.18 -8.99
C LEU A 47 5.75 1.46 -10.49
N LEU A 48 4.70 1.09 -11.22
CA LEU A 48 4.58 1.31 -12.67
C LEU A 48 4.02 2.69 -12.98
N GLY A 49 3.06 3.16 -12.18
CA GLY A 49 2.40 4.45 -12.42
C GLY A 49 1.68 4.97 -11.19
N ILE A 50 1.56 6.29 -11.10
CA ILE A 50 0.79 6.97 -10.06
C ILE A 50 0.13 8.22 -10.62
N LYS A 51 -1.15 8.41 -10.32
CA LYS A 51 -1.93 9.55 -10.82
C LYS A 51 -2.99 9.97 -9.82
N LEU A 52 -2.98 11.24 -9.44
CA LEU A 52 -4.04 11.86 -8.65
C LEU A 52 -5.01 12.58 -9.58
N LYS A 53 -6.31 12.32 -9.43
CA LYS A 53 -7.38 13.04 -10.12
C LYS A 53 -8.60 13.11 -9.23
N ASP A 54 -9.10 14.32 -8.96
CA ASP A 54 -10.36 14.56 -8.23
C ASP A 54 -10.45 13.77 -6.91
N GLY A 55 -9.39 13.80 -6.10
CA GLY A 55 -9.32 13.08 -4.82
C GLY A 55 -9.05 11.57 -4.93
N LEU A 56 -9.07 11.00 -6.13
CA LEU A 56 -8.74 9.59 -6.38
C LEU A 56 -7.28 9.45 -6.79
N LEU A 57 -6.50 8.72 -5.98
CA LEU A 57 -5.13 8.35 -6.29
C LEU A 57 -5.09 6.93 -6.87
N THR A 58 -4.85 6.82 -8.17
CA THR A 58 -4.61 5.52 -8.82
C THR A 58 -3.13 5.18 -8.74
N VAL A 59 -2.81 3.98 -8.25
CA VAL A 59 -1.46 3.44 -8.10
C VAL A 59 -1.37 2.11 -8.84
N ASP A 60 -0.47 2.00 -9.80
CA ASP A 60 -0.25 0.81 -10.61
C ASP A 60 1.03 0.11 -10.19
N PHE A 61 0.92 -1.14 -9.74
CA PHE A 61 2.02 -1.97 -9.27
C PHE A 61 2.36 -3.05 -10.28
N SER A 62 3.61 -3.52 -10.22
CA SER A 62 4.03 -4.66 -11.00
C SER A 62 3.45 -5.98 -10.46
N PRO A 63 3.38 -7.05 -11.28
CA PRO A 63 2.78 -8.32 -10.87
C PRO A 63 3.39 -8.98 -9.62
N GLU A 64 4.63 -8.63 -9.28
CA GLU A 64 5.36 -9.10 -8.10
C GLU A 64 4.63 -8.81 -6.78
N ILE A 65 3.79 -7.76 -6.71
CA ILE A 65 2.95 -7.49 -5.53
C ILE A 65 1.99 -8.64 -5.21
N SER A 66 1.63 -9.43 -6.23
CA SER A 66 0.78 -10.61 -6.08
C SER A 66 1.61 -11.90 -6.13
N LYS A 67 2.50 -12.04 -7.11
CA LYS A 67 3.28 -13.27 -7.32
C LYS A 67 4.23 -13.60 -6.18
N ASN A 68 4.80 -12.60 -5.53
CA ASN A 68 5.73 -12.78 -4.42
C ASN A 68 5.04 -12.62 -3.05
N HIS A 69 3.71 -12.48 -3.05
CA HIS A 69 2.95 -12.28 -1.82
C HIS A 69 2.96 -13.55 -0.98
N TRP A 70 3.15 -13.41 0.32
CA TRP A 70 3.14 -14.52 1.29
C TRP A 70 1.75 -15.13 1.55
N GLY A 71 0.73 -14.67 0.80
CA GLY A 71 -0.65 -15.09 0.92
C GLY A 71 -1.32 -14.82 2.27
N GLY A 72 -2.53 -15.38 2.42
CA GLY A 72 -3.34 -15.32 3.62
C GLY A 72 -4.08 -14.00 3.81
N THR A 73 -5.30 -14.07 4.35
CA THR A 73 -6.17 -12.90 4.58
C THR A 73 -5.48 -11.81 5.39
N ALA A 74 -4.78 -12.18 6.48
CA ALA A 74 -4.05 -11.21 7.29
C ALA A 74 -2.90 -10.55 6.51
N GLY A 75 -2.19 -11.31 5.68
CA GLY A 75 -1.13 -10.77 4.84
C GLY A 75 -1.65 -9.76 3.83
N GLU A 76 -2.73 -10.10 3.12
CA GLU A 76 -3.36 -9.22 2.13
C GLU A 76 -3.90 -7.95 2.80
N ALA A 77 -4.50 -8.08 3.99
CA ALA A 77 -5.00 -6.96 4.78
C ALA A 77 -3.87 -6.01 5.22
N ILE A 78 -2.72 -6.53 5.65
CA ILE A 78 -1.53 -5.72 5.97
C ILE A 78 -1.02 -4.98 4.73
N THR A 79 -0.90 -5.66 3.59
CA THR A 79 -0.44 -5.06 2.33
C THR A 79 -1.37 -3.91 1.92
N LEU A 80 -2.67 -4.19 1.79
CA LEU A 80 -3.67 -3.20 1.40
C LEU A 80 -3.75 -2.05 2.40
N GLY A 81 -3.86 -2.35 3.70
CA GLY A 81 -3.96 -1.36 4.77
C GLY A 81 -2.76 -0.41 4.78
N SER A 82 -1.54 -0.95 4.65
CA SER A 82 -0.34 -0.12 4.63
C SER A 82 -0.34 0.90 3.47
N ILE A 83 -0.79 0.49 2.28
CA ILE A 83 -0.86 1.36 1.10
C ILE A 83 -1.94 2.42 1.31
N VAL A 84 -3.16 2.00 1.66
CA VAL A 84 -4.31 2.90 1.75
C VAL A 84 -4.13 3.90 2.89
N HIS A 85 -3.71 3.47 4.08
CA HIS A 85 -3.48 4.38 5.22
C HIS A 85 -2.38 5.40 4.92
N SER A 86 -1.26 4.96 4.35
CA SER A 86 -0.15 5.87 4.05
C SER A 86 -0.51 6.92 2.99
N LEU A 87 -1.30 6.53 1.99
CA LEU A 87 -1.64 7.40 0.88
C LEU A 87 -2.83 8.33 1.19
N THR A 88 -3.82 7.86 1.94
CA THR A 88 -4.97 8.70 2.35
C THR A 88 -4.62 9.68 3.48
N ALA A 89 -3.48 9.49 4.16
CA ALA A 89 -2.91 10.50 5.05
C ALA A 89 -2.38 11.74 4.30
N LEU A 90 -2.23 11.68 2.97
CA LEU A 90 -1.74 12.79 2.17
C LEU A 90 -2.86 13.80 1.87
N PRO A 91 -2.56 15.11 1.91
CA PRO A 91 -3.57 16.12 1.60
C PRO A 91 -4.05 15.98 0.15
N GLY A 92 -5.37 15.99 -0.04
CA GLY A 92 -6.01 15.88 -1.35
C GLY A 92 -6.15 14.45 -1.88
N VAL A 93 -5.88 13.42 -1.08
CA VAL A 93 -6.13 12.02 -1.41
C VAL A 93 -7.27 11.48 -0.54
N ASP A 94 -8.44 11.31 -1.13
CA ASP A 94 -9.64 10.82 -0.43
C ASP A 94 -9.76 9.29 -0.54
N ARG A 95 -9.39 8.75 -1.72
CA ARG A 95 -9.50 7.32 -2.04
C ARG A 95 -8.29 6.86 -2.85
N VAL A 96 -7.97 5.58 -2.70
CA VAL A 96 -6.89 4.93 -3.43
C VAL A 96 -7.45 3.81 -4.29
N GLU A 97 -7.04 3.79 -5.55
CA GLU A 97 -7.30 2.70 -6.47
C GLU A 97 -5.99 1.96 -6.77
N ILE A 98 -6.00 0.65 -6.65
CA ILE A 98 -4.83 -0.20 -6.88
C ILE A 98 -5.04 -0.96 -8.18
N LEU A 99 -4.05 -0.85 -9.07
CA LEU A 99 -3.94 -1.64 -10.30
C LEU A 99 -2.76 -2.60 -10.19
N ILE A 100 -2.86 -3.75 -10.88
CA ILE A 100 -1.73 -4.66 -11.07
C ILE A 100 -1.49 -4.80 -12.56
N ALA A 101 -0.36 -4.29 -13.04
CA ALA A 101 0.00 -4.22 -14.46
C ALA A 101 -1.13 -3.63 -15.32
N GLY A 102 -1.72 -2.54 -14.85
CA GLY A 102 -2.83 -1.83 -15.51
C GLY A 102 -4.20 -2.51 -15.38
N GLN A 103 -4.31 -3.66 -14.70
CA GLN A 103 -5.58 -4.37 -14.52
C GLN A 103 -6.27 -4.00 -13.19
N ARG A 104 -7.55 -3.65 -13.27
CA ARG A 104 -8.47 -3.46 -12.13
C ARG A 104 -9.07 -4.81 -11.69
N GLY A 105 -9.53 -4.90 -10.44
CA GLY A 105 -10.25 -6.09 -9.95
C GLY A 105 -9.36 -7.31 -9.74
N ALA A 106 -8.04 -7.17 -9.89
CA ALA A 106 -7.11 -8.22 -9.50
C ALA A 106 -7.21 -8.46 -7.99
N SER A 107 -6.95 -9.69 -7.57
CA SER A 107 -6.73 -9.98 -6.14
C SER A 107 -5.25 -9.93 -5.85
N ILE A 108 -4.88 -9.49 -4.64
CA ILE A 108 -3.47 -9.51 -4.22
C ILE A 108 -3.01 -10.95 -4.05
N ALA A 109 -3.75 -11.77 -3.29
CA ALA A 109 -3.46 -13.21 -3.17
C ALA A 109 -4.71 -14.10 -3.05
N GLY A 110 -5.85 -13.62 -3.57
CA GLY A 110 -7.08 -14.40 -3.72
C GLY A 110 -8.18 -14.14 -2.70
N HIS A 111 -7.94 -13.39 -1.62
CA HIS A 111 -8.96 -13.12 -0.59
C HIS A 111 -9.51 -11.70 -0.65
N VAL A 112 -8.72 -10.75 -1.12
CA VAL A 112 -9.13 -9.35 -1.25
C VAL A 112 -9.24 -8.99 -2.73
N VAL A 113 -10.44 -8.61 -3.17
CA VAL A 113 -10.71 -8.16 -4.53
C VAL A 113 -10.49 -6.64 -4.60
N LEU A 114 -9.68 -6.18 -5.56
CA LEU A 114 -9.38 -4.76 -5.77
C LEU A 114 -10.30 -4.15 -6.86
N ASP A 115 -11.61 -4.31 -6.71
CA ASP A 115 -12.60 -3.85 -7.70
C ASP A 115 -13.08 -2.41 -7.48
N GLN A 116 -12.90 -1.88 -6.26
CA GLN A 116 -13.34 -0.54 -5.89
C GLN A 116 -12.24 0.27 -5.20
N PRO A 117 -12.21 1.61 -5.37
CA PRO A 117 -11.32 2.47 -4.61
C PRO A 117 -11.58 2.36 -3.10
N SER A 118 -10.51 2.31 -2.30
CA SER A 118 -10.58 2.19 -0.84
C SER A 118 -10.25 3.51 -0.16
N SER A 119 -11.01 3.87 0.88
CA SER A 119 -10.68 5.00 1.77
C SER A 119 -10.00 4.52 3.05
N GLY A 120 -9.22 5.40 3.71
CA GLY A 120 -8.51 5.07 4.95
C GLY A 120 -9.44 4.69 6.12
N GLY A 121 -10.67 5.21 6.13
CA GLY A 121 -11.67 4.91 7.17
C GLY A 121 -12.37 3.56 7.02
N GLU A 122 -12.36 2.95 5.83
CA GLU A 122 -13.01 1.65 5.58
C GLU A 122 -12.17 0.46 6.05
N LEU A 123 -10.85 0.63 6.19
CA LEU A 123 -9.92 -0.42 6.61
C LEU A 123 -9.63 -0.31 8.11
N ASN A 124 -10.57 -0.79 8.92
CA ASN A 124 -10.44 -0.84 10.38
C ASN A 124 -9.54 -2.01 10.81
N LEU A 125 -8.22 -1.88 10.54
CA LEU A 125 -7.18 -2.87 10.87
C LEU A 125 -6.22 -2.37 11.98
N LEU A 126 -6.42 -1.14 12.46
CA LEU A 126 -5.65 -0.58 13.57
C LEU A 126 -6.42 -0.79 14.88
N PRO A 127 -5.75 -1.20 15.97
CA PRO A 127 -6.36 -1.09 17.29
C PRO A 127 -6.71 0.39 17.54
N GLN A 128 -7.97 0.65 17.90
CA GLN A 128 -8.42 1.95 18.38
C GLN A 128 -7.67 2.22 19.70
N PHE A 129 -6.80 3.23 19.71
CA PHE A 129 -6.12 3.67 20.93
C PHE A 129 -7.02 4.60 21.75
#